data_AF-A0A963JQP5-F1
#
_entry.id   AF-A0A963JQP5-F1
#
_cell.length_a   1.000
_cell.length_b   1.000
_cell.length_c   1.000
_cell.angle_alpha   90.00
_cell.angle_beta   90.00
_cell.angle_gamma   90.00
#
_symmetry.space_group_name_H-M   'P 1'
#
loop_
_entity.id
_entity.type
_entity.pdbx_description
1 polymer ?
#
loop_
_entity_poly.entity_id
_entity_poly.type
_entity_poly.pdbx_seq_one_letter_code
_entity_poly.pdbx_strand_id
1 'polypeptide(L)'
;MSATEKTFNTIGTVSVNYARHPVAPYGTIGRQHNFRCTNAFYSKLETCFAELWRVCPNGQPQAVVSAGAYVNKPGYHGMGRAFDLDAIFWPGRTFVTNRFEDYPDFYLGVEAILRKHFGTVLTYNYNHAHRDHFHIDDGTSVGFRTTRSITLFVQGVCYYMLGKRFRGNVDGDYGSATRAVLEEACNELHVPTLLTTQANWNQFLDAVARFVFRDERRTRPNDYDCTRHH
;
A
#
# COMPACT_ATOMS: atom_id res chain seq x y z
N MET A 1 -2.24 -24.76 14.07
CA MET A 1 -1.34 -24.09 13.11
C MET A 1 -0.50 -23.10 13.88
N SER A 2 0.83 -23.13 13.71
CA SER A 2 1.78 -22.26 14.40
C SER A 2 1.79 -20.87 13.76
N ALA A 3 1.96 -19.81 14.55
CA ALA A 3 2.10 -18.44 14.06
C ALA A 3 3.38 -18.20 13.23
N THR A 4 4.30 -19.17 13.21
CA THR A 4 5.63 -19.04 12.59
C THR A 4 5.98 -20.20 11.66
N GLU A 5 4.97 -20.89 11.13
CA GLU A 5 5.13 -22.02 10.19
C GLU A 5 6.03 -21.69 8.98
N LYS A 6 5.94 -20.46 8.48
CA LYS A 6 6.74 -19.98 7.36
C LYS A 6 7.86 -19.13 7.92
N THR A 7 9.11 -19.49 7.56
CA THR A 7 10.24 -18.56 7.55
C THR A 7 10.47 -18.09 6.11
N PHE A 8 10.67 -16.80 5.91
CA PHE A 8 10.89 -16.22 4.57
C PHE A 8 11.81 -15.00 4.63
N ASN A 9 12.58 -14.80 3.58
CA ASN A 9 13.40 -13.61 3.35
C ASN A 9 13.23 -13.07 1.92
N THR A 10 12.20 -13.58 1.24
CA THR A 10 11.76 -13.21 -0.11
C THR A 10 10.23 -13.24 -0.15
N ILE A 11 9.64 -12.46 -1.05
CA ILE A 11 8.24 -12.58 -1.48
C ILE A 11 8.28 -12.80 -2.99
N GLY A 12 7.92 -14.00 -3.45
CA GLY A 12 8.30 -14.46 -4.80
C GLY A 12 9.82 -14.46 -4.95
N THR A 13 10.35 -13.71 -5.91
CA THR A 13 11.80 -13.57 -6.16
C THR A 13 12.38 -12.25 -5.62
N VAL A 14 11.58 -11.40 -4.97
CA VAL A 14 12.01 -10.12 -4.40
C VAL A 14 12.53 -10.30 -2.98
N SER A 15 13.70 -9.73 -2.66
CA SER A 15 14.25 -9.76 -1.30
C SER A 15 13.37 -8.99 -0.30
N VAL A 16 13.19 -9.55 0.90
CA VAL A 16 12.59 -8.83 2.03
C VAL A 16 13.68 -8.46 3.02
N ASN A 17 13.82 -7.17 3.24
CA ASN A 17 14.88 -6.57 4.03
C ASN A 17 14.33 -5.94 5.31
N TYR A 18 15.22 -5.75 6.28
CA TYR A 18 14.97 -5.02 7.52
C TYR A 18 15.86 -3.77 7.56
N ALA A 19 15.25 -2.62 7.85
CA ALA A 19 15.93 -1.32 7.90
C ALA A 19 15.57 -0.53 9.16
N ARG A 20 15.73 -1.14 10.33
CA ARG A 20 15.65 -0.42 11.61
C ARG A 20 16.91 -0.64 12.43
N HIS A 21 17.27 0.34 13.26
CA HIS A 21 18.46 0.24 14.11
C HIS A 21 18.35 -0.95 15.07
N PRO A 22 19.47 -1.63 15.36
CA PRO A 22 20.84 -1.32 14.93
C PRO A 22 21.23 -1.88 13.56
N VAL A 23 20.35 -2.60 12.86
CA VAL A 23 20.70 -3.35 11.63
C VAL A 23 20.99 -2.42 10.45
N ALA A 24 20.09 -1.45 10.21
CA ALA A 24 20.25 -0.43 9.19
C ALA A 24 19.32 0.77 9.49
N PRO A 25 19.62 1.98 9.00
CA PRO A 25 18.74 3.14 9.20
C PRO A 25 17.42 3.00 8.43
N TYR A 26 16.34 3.54 9.00
CA TYR A 26 15.03 3.63 8.35
C TYR A 26 15.11 4.45 7.05
N GLY A 27 14.33 4.07 6.04
CA GLY A 27 14.31 4.71 4.73
C GLY A 27 15.46 4.28 3.79
N THR A 28 16.30 3.33 4.21
CA THR A 28 17.32 2.70 3.36
C THR A 28 16.86 1.33 2.87
N ILE A 29 17.56 0.75 1.88
CA ILE A 29 17.26 -0.59 1.37
C ILE A 29 17.45 -1.68 2.44
N GLY A 30 18.15 -1.38 3.54
CA GLY A 30 18.34 -2.28 4.66
C GLY A 30 19.21 -3.50 4.34
N ARG A 31 19.01 -4.58 5.11
CA ARG A 31 19.67 -5.88 4.91
C ARG A 31 18.63 -6.98 4.83
N GLN A 32 18.83 -7.97 3.96
CA GLN A 32 17.93 -9.12 3.87
C GLN A 32 17.78 -9.79 5.24
N HIS A 33 16.54 -10.17 5.59
CA HIS A 33 16.21 -10.67 6.92
C HIS A 33 15.21 -11.83 6.86
N ASN A 34 15.32 -12.77 7.79
CA ASN A 34 14.39 -13.89 7.91
C ASN A 34 13.20 -13.49 8.79
N PHE A 35 12.06 -13.26 8.16
CA PHE A 35 10.77 -13.02 8.81
C PHE A 35 10.02 -14.33 9.02
N ARG A 36 9.00 -14.28 9.88
CA ARG A 36 8.15 -15.44 10.19
C ARG A 36 6.68 -15.06 10.13
N CYS A 37 5.84 -15.97 9.66
CA CYS A 37 4.38 -15.84 9.67
C CYS A 37 3.72 -17.21 9.46
N THR A 38 2.40 -17.24 9.27
CA THR A 38 1.67 -18.44 8.83
C THR A 38 1.82 -18.65 7.31
N ASN A 39 1.70 -19.90 6.84
CA ASN A 39 1.76 -20.18 5.39
C ASN A 39 0.62 -19.50 4.61
N ALA A 40 -0.59 -19.49 5.19
CA ALA A 40 -1.76 -18.87 4.56
C ALA A 40 -1.58 -17.36 4.39
N PHE A 41 -1.02 -16.68 5.40
CA PHE A 41 -0.75 -15.25 5.31
C PHE A 41 0.38 -14.94 4.32
N TYR A 42 1.45 -15.74 4.31
CA TYR A 42 2.52 -15.61 3.31
C TYR A 42 1.99 -15.73 1.87
N SER A 43 1.08 -16.67 1.61
CA SER A 43 0.45 -16.83 0.28
C SER A 43 -0.34 -15.58 -0.15
N LYS A 44 -0.97 -14.87 0.80
CA LYS A 44 -1.63 -13.58 0.55
C LYS A 44 -0.63 -12.48 0.22
N LEU A 45 0.51 -12.42 0.94
CA LEU A 45 1.59 -11.49 0.61
C LEU A 45 2.09 -11.73 -0.82
N GLU A 46 2.36 -12.97 -1.20
CA GLU A 46 2.81 -13.30 -2.56
C GLU A 46 1.81 -12.86 -3.63
N THR A 47 0.52 -13.13 -3.41
CA THR A 47 -0.54 -12.71 -4.35
C THR A 47 -0.63 -11.19 -4.45
N CYS A 48 -0.62 -10.48 -3.31
CA CYS A 48 -0.71 -9.04 -3.26
C CYS A 48 0.47 -8.36 -3.95
N PHE A 49 1.70 -8.77 -3.61
CA PHE A 49 2.90 -8.16 -4.18
C PHE A 49 3.09 -8.53 -5.64
N ALA A 50 2.75 -9.75 -6.07
CA ALA A 50 2.73 -10.12 -7.49
C ALA A 50 1.78 -9.22 -8.30
N GLU A 51 0.60 -8.90 -7.75
CA GLU A 51 -0.29 -7.92 -8.38
C GLU A 51 0.35 -6.52 -8.41
N LEU A 52 0.92 -6.06 -7.30
CA LEU A 52 1.58 -4.75 -7.25
C LEU A 52 2.67 -4.62 -8.32
N TRP A 53 3.53 -5.63 -8.48
CA TRP A 53 4.57 -5.63 -9.51
C TRP A 53 4.00 -5.63 -10.93
N ARG A 54 2.88 -6.30 -11.15
CA ARG A 54 2.22 -6.36 -12.46
C ARG A 54 1.61 -5.02 -12.86
N VAL A 55 1.08 -4.24 -11.91
CA VAL A 55 0.35 -2.99 -12.20
C VAL A 55 1.19 -1.73 -12.03
N CYS A 56 2.20 -1.76 -11.15
CA CYS A 56 3.12 -0.65 -10.94
C CYS A 56 4.05 -0.51 -12.17
N PRO A 57 4.24 0.70 -12.72
CA PRO A 57 5.04 0.91 -13.93
C PRO A 57 6.54 0.65 -13.70
N ASN A 58 6.98 0.57 -12.46
CA ASN A 58 8.36 0.20 -12.11
C ASN A 58 8.56 -1.33 -12.11
N GLY A 59 7.49 -2.11 -12.31
CA GLY A 59 7.55 -3.56 -12.36
C GLY A 59 7.95 -4.18 -11.02
N GLN A 60 8.81 -5.20 -11.09
CA GLN A 60 9.35 -5.87 -9.92
C GLN A 60 10.51 -5.06 -9.30
N PRO A 61 10.52 -4.80 -7.98
CA PRO A 61 11.59 -4.09 -7.28
C PRO A 61 12.77 -5.00 -6.97
N GLN A 62 13.85 -4.37 -6.51
CA GLN A 62 15.02 -5.04 -5.96
C GLN A 62 14.78 -5.54 -4.54
N ALA A 63 14.02 -4.78 -3.74
CA ALA A 63 13.70 -5.15 -2.36
C ALA A 63 12.38 -4.55 -1.86
N VAL A 64 11.75 -5.27 -0.95
CA VAL A 64 10.71 -4.79 -0.02
C VAL A 64 11.36 -4.67 1.36
N VAL A 65 11.09 -3.59 2.09
CA VAL A 65 11.60 -3.40 3.45
C VAL A 65 10.44 -3.49 4.43
N SER A 66 10.64 -4.24 5.52
CA SER A 66 9.61 -4.50 6.53
C SER A 66 10.12 -4.30 7.95
N ALA A 67 9.22 -3.84 8.83
CA ALA A 67 9.45 -3.81 10.27
C ALA A 67 9.17 -5.17 10.95
N GLY A 68 8.49 -6.10 10.27
CA GLY A 68 8.14 -7.40 10.83
C GLY A 68 6.86 -8.00 10.27
N ALA A 69 6.75 -9.32 10.40
CA ALA A 69 5.53 -10.09 10.14
C ALA A 69 5.07 -10.96 11.34
N TYR A 70 5.95 -11.09 12.35
CA TYR A 70 5.66 -11.77 13.60
C TYR A 70 6.44 -11.12 14.73
N VAL A 71 5.75 -10.84 15.83
CA VAL A 71 6.32 -10.46 17.12
C VAL A 71 5.51 -11.19 18.17
N ASN A 72 6.16 -11.79 19.17
CA ASN A 72 5.48 -12.52 20.24
C ASN A 72 4.73 -11.56 21.19
N LYS A 73 3.60 -11.02 20.73
CA LYS A 73 2.72 -10.05 21.41
C LYS A 73 1.26 -10.33 21.05
N PRO A 74 0.27 -9.87 21.83
CA PRO A 74 -1.12 -9.95 21.41
C PRO A 74 -1.41 -9.30 20.04
N GLY A 75 -2.44 -9.77 19.35
CA GLY A 75 -2.87 -9.26 18.04
C GLY A 75 -2.30 -10.04 16.84
N TYR A 76 -2.56 -9.56 15.63
CA TYR A 76 -2.28 -10.30 14.39
C TYR A 76 -0.79 -10.52 14.11
N HIS A 77 0.09 -9.66 14.62
CA HIS A 77 1.54 -9.91 14.61
C HIS A 77 1.90 -11.16 15.43
N GLY A 78 1.34 -11.36 16.63
CA GLY A 78 1.58 -12.59 17.41
C GLY A 78 0.93 -13.84 16.83
N MET A 79 -0.03 -13.66 15.92
CA MET A 79 -0.65 -14.74 15.17
C MET A 79 0.07 -15.04 13.85
N GLY A 80 1.10 -14.27 13.47
CA GLY A 80 1.77 -14.43 12.17
C GLY A 80 0.84 -14.12 10.99
N ARG A 81 -0.03 -13.14 11.17
CA ARG A 81 -1.12 -12.74 10.27
C ARG A 81 -1.12 -11.23 9.98
N ALA A 82 0.01 -10.57 10.23
CA ALA A 82 0.22 -9.16 9.93
C ALA A 82 1.58 -8.95 9.28
N PHE A 83 1.75 -7.82 8.59
CA PHE A 83 3.01 -7.39 7.99
C PHE A 83 3.09 -5.87 8.06
N ASP A 84 4.27 -5.37 8.43
CA ASP A 84 4.55 -3.94 8.43
C ASP A 84 5.46 -3.62 7.24
N LEU A 85 4.94 -2.93 6.22
CA LEU A 85 5.68 -2.49 5.04
C LEU A 85 6.27 -1.10 5.28
N ASP A 86 7.60 -1.00 5.37
CA ASP A 86 8.32 0.27 5.58
C ASP A 86 8.60 0.97 4.24
N ALA A 87 9.07 0.21 3.23
CA ALA A 87 9.51 0.77 1.95
C ALA A 87 9.57 -0.27 0.81
N ILE A 88 9.65 0.21 -0.43
CA ILE A 88 9.89 -0.59 -1.65
C ILE A 88 10.95 0.12 -2.50
N PHE A 89 11.95 -0.62 -2.98
CA PHE A 89 13.09 -0.11 -3.75
C PHE A 89 13.13 -0.69 -5.15
N TRP A 90 12.80 0.10 -6.16
CA TRP A 90 12.98 -0.22 -7.57
C TRP A 90 14.27 0.38 -8.12
N PRO A 91 14.79 -0.12 -9.26
CA PRO A 91 15.77 0.64 -10.03
C PRO A 91 15.19 2.02 -10.39
N GLY A 92 15.82 3.09 -9.91
CA GLY A 92 15.44 4.47 -10.23
C GLY A 92 14.22 5.03 -9.48
N ARG A 93 13.60 4.27 -8.56
CA ARG A 93 12.53 4.80 -7.70
C ARG A 93 12.53 4.17 -6.31
N THR A 94 12.38 5.02 -5.30
CA THR A 94 12.22 4.60 -3.91
C THR A 94 10.86 5.03 -3.39
N PHE A 95 10.17 4.11 -2.72
CA PHE A 95 8.96 4.39 -1.96
C PHE A 95 9.23 4.13 -0.48
N VAL A 96 9.17 5.15 0.35
CA VAL A 96 9.25 5.10 1.82
C VAL A 96 7.93 5.60 2.41
N THR A 97 7.35 4.86 3.34
CA THR A 97 5.99 5.13 3.84
C THR A 97 5.85 6.38 4.70
N ASN A 98 6.90 6.83 5.39
CA ASN A 98 6.86 8.08 6.15
C ASN A 98 6.96 9.36 5.30
N ARG A 99 7.12 9.25 3.98
CA ARG A 99 7.19 10.38 3.06
C ARG A 99 5.90 10.52 2.25
N PHE A 100 4.77 10.22 2.87
CA PHE A 100 3.44 10.38 2.26
C PHE A 100 3.28 11.74 1.59
N GLU A 101 3.72 12.80 2.24
CA GLU A 101 3.59 14.19 1.78
C GLU A 101 4.36 14.48 0.48
N ASP A 102 5.40 13.70 0.16
CA ASP A 102 6.21 13.89 -1.04
C ASP A 102 5.57 13.27 -2.29
N TYR A 103 4.71 12.26 -2.14
CA TYR A 103 4.08 11.51 -3.23
C TYR A 103 2.75 10.88 -2.81
N PRO A 104 1.76 11.68 -2.39
CA PRO A 104 0.53 11.15 -1.78
C PRO A 104 -0.29 10.31 -2.77
N ASP A 105 -0.25 10.64 -4.05
CA ASP A 105 -0.88 9.86 -5.13
C ASP A 105 -0.26 8.46 -5.25
N PHE A 106 1.06 8.34 -5.40
CA PHE A 106 1.75 7.04 -5.49
C PHE A 106 1.55 6.20 -4.23
N TYR A 107 1.57 6.84 -3.07
CA TYR A 107 1.25 6.20 -1.81
C TYR A 107 -0.16 5.58 -1.81
N LEU A 108 -1.16 6.35 -2.25
CA LEU A 108 -2.55 5.88 -2.35
C LEU A 108 -2.72 4.78 -3.42
N GLY A 109 -1.95 4.83 -4.51
CA GLY A 109 -1.90 3.76 -5.51
C GLY A 109 -1.38 2.44 -4.95
N VAL A 110 -0.31 2.48 -4.14
CA VAL A 110 0.19 1.29 -3.41
C VAL A 110 -0.85 0.80 -2.40
N GLU A 111 -1.40 1.72 -1.60
CA GLU A 111 -2.42 1.40 -0.60
C GLU A 111 -3.66 0.75 -1.23
N ALA A 112 -4.07 1.19 -2.43
CA ALA A 112 -5.21 0.63 -3.14
C ALA A 112 -5.00 -0.86 -3.43
N ILE A 113 -3.80 -1.27 -3.86
CA ILE A 113 -3.49 -2.68 -4.07
C ILE A 113 -3.50 -3.45 -2.74
N LEU A 114 -2.92 -2.90 -1.67
CA LEU A 114 -2.96 -3.54 -0.35
C LEU A 114 -4.41 -3.80 0.12
N ARG A 115 -5.31 -2.84 -0.07
CA ARG A 115 -6.74 -2.95 0.32
C ARG A 115 -7.54 -3.94 -0.51
N LYS A 116 -7.04 -4.39 -1.67
CA LYS A 116 -7.65 -5.49 -2.44
C LYS A 116 -7.39 -6.86 -1.80
N HIS A 117 -6.31 -6.99 -1.04
CA HIS A 117 -5.84 -8.26 -0.48
C HIS A 117 -5.99 -8.37 1.04
N PHE A 118 -5.99 -7.23 1.73
CA PHE A 118 -6.04 -7.15 3.20
C PHE A 118 -7.23 -6.33 3.67
N GLY A 119 -8.01 -6.89 4.60
CA GLY A 119 -9.18 -6.20 5.16
C GLY A 119 -8.82 -5.12 6.18
N THR A 120 -7.60 -5.14 6.72
CA THR A 120 -7.07 -4.09 7.57
C THR A 120 -5.81 -3.53 6.93
N VAL A 121 -5.81 -2.22 6.69
CA VAL A 121 -4.63 -1.46 6.22
C VAL A 121 -4.55 -0.17 7.04
N LEU A 122 -3.51 0.00 7.85
CA LEU A 122 -3.29 1.20 8.66
C LEU A 122 -2.07 1.94 8.11
N THR A 123 -2.16 3.26 8.03
CA THR A 123 -1.34 4.07 7.12
C THR A 123 -0.87 5.35 7.81
N TYR A 124 -0.11 6.18 7.08
CA TYR A 124 0.43 7.45 7.56
C TYR A 124 -0.60 8.35 8.25
N ASN A 125 -1.81 8.43 7.67
CA ASN A 125 -2.89 9.29 8.16
C ASN A 125 -3.71 8.64 9.29
N TYR A 126 -3.48 7.37 9.63
CA TYR A 126 -4.29 6.66 10.62
C TYR A 126 -4.05 7.17 12.04
N ASN A 127 -2.79 7.13 12.49
CA ASN A 127 -2.32 7.69 13.75
C ASN A 127 -0.76 7.73 13.77
N HIS A 128 -0.18 8.30 14.83
CA HIS A 128 1.27 8.42 14.99
C HIS A 128 2.03 7.10 14.86
N ALA A 129 1.48 5.99 15.38
CA ALA A 129 2.15 4.69 15.39
C ALA A 129 2.31 4.06 14.00
N HIS A 130 1.55 4.52 13.00
CA HIS A 130 1.59 3.99 11.63
C HIS A 130 2.11 5.03 10.63
N ARG A 131 2.74 6.11 11.11
CA ARG A 131 3.36 7.12 10.24
C ARG A 131 4.53 6.59 9.44
N ASP A 132 5.18 5.52 9.89
CA ASP A 132 6.41 5.01 9.30
C ASP A 132 6.25 3.65 8.60
N HIS A 133 5.03 3.13 8.47
CA HIS A 133 4.77 1.88 7.75
C HIS A 133 3.30 1.76 7.34
N PHE A 134 3.04 0.89 6.36
CA PHE A 134 1.72 0.29 6.24
C PHE A 134 1.64 -0.95 7.12
N HIS A 135 0.76 -0.97 8.10
CA HIS A 135 0.37 -2.23 8.75
C HIS A 135 -0.74 -2.88 7.92
N ILE A 136 -0.55 -4.13 7.52
CA ILE A 136 -1.57 -4.93 6.81
C ILE A 136 -1.83 -6.22 7.57
N ASP A 137 -3.10 -6.58 7.73
CA ASP A 137 -3.50 -7.88 8.29
C ASP A 137 -4.77 -8.43 7.61
N ASP A 138 -4.98 -9.73 7.78
CA ASP A 138 -6.13 -10.44 7.26
C ASP A 138 -7.17 -10.78 8.34
N GLY A 139 -7.17 -10.02 9.43
CA GLY A 139 -8.07 -10.17 10.56
C GLY A 139 -9.52 -9.86 10.24
N THR A 140 -9.72 -8.93 9.29
CA THR A 140 -11.04 -8.60 8.76
C THR A 140 -11.17 -9.00 7.29
N SER A 141 -12.39 -9.23 6.83
CA SER A 141 -12.67 -9.44 5.42
C SER A 141 -12.32 -8.21 4.58
N VAL A 142 -11.86 -8.48 3.35
CA VAL A 142 -11.69 -7.47 2.29
C VAL A 142 -13.05 -6.92 1.90
N GLY A 143 -13.14 -5.60 1.72
CA GLY A 143 -14.36 -4.93 1.28
C GLY A 143 -14.49 -3.53 1.89
N PHE A 144 -15.33 -2.71 1.26
CA PHE A 144 -15.62 -1.37 1.73
C PHE A 144 -16.46 -1.41 3.02
N ARG A 145 -16.01 -0.63 4.03
CA ARG A 145 -16.70 -0.40 5.30
C ARG A 145 -16.41 1.03 5.73
N THR A 146 -17.30 1.63 6.52
CA THR A 146 -17.14 3.01 7.01
C THR A 146 -16.23 3.10 8.25
N THR A 147 -15.14 2.33 8.27
CA THR A 147 -14.14 2.39 9.35
C THR A 147 -13.18 3.56 9.12
N ARG A 148 -12.61 4.11 10.19
CA ARG A 148 -11.65 5.22 10.11
C ARG A 148 -10.55 5.00 9.06
N SER A 149 -9.96 3.80 9.02
CA SER A 149 -8.90 3.48 8.04
C SER A 149 -9.39 3.60 6.60
N ILE A 150 -10.54 3.02 6.25
CA ILE A 150 -11.07 3.07 4.88
C ILE A 150 -11.54 4.50 4.55
N THR A 151 -12.13 5.19 5.52
CA THR A 151 -12.56 6.58 5.35
C THR A 151 -11.38 7.50 5.03
N LEU A 152 -10.27 7.38 5.77
CA LEU A 152 -9.05 8.15 5.50
C LEU A 152 -8.50 7.88 4.10
N PHE A 153 -8.56 6.64 3.64
CA PHE A 153 -8.15 6.29 2.27
C PHE A 153 -9.02 6.98 1.23
N VAL A 154 -10.36 6.85 1.30
CA VAL A 154 -11.24 7.46 0.29
C VAL A 154 -11.21 8.99 0.34
N GLN A 155 -11.12 9.58 1.53
CA GLN A 155 -10.88 11.01 1.70
C GLN A 155 -9.53 11.42 1.08
N GLY A 156 -8.48 10.61 1.28
CA GLY A 156 -7.16 10.84 0.70
C GLY A 156 -7.17 10.78 -0.83
N VAL A 157 -7.85 9.79 -1.41
CA VAL A 157 -8.08 9.70 -2.87
C VAL A 157 -8.80 10.95 -3.38
N CYS A 158 -9.90 11.36 -2.72
CA CYS A 158 -10.62 12.56 -3.14
C CYS A 158 -9.75 13.82 -3.05
N TYR A 159 -9.04 14.01 -1.95
CA TYR A 159 -8.32 15.24 -1.64
C TYR A 159 -6.98 15.35 -2.35
N TYR A 160 -6.10 14.36 -2.17
CA TYR A 160 -4.71 14.43 -2.65
C TYR A 160 -4.57 13.98 -4.10
N MET A 161 -5.40 13.03 -4.57
CA MET A 161 -5.28 12.49 -5.92
C MET A 161 -6.17 13.24 -6.92
N LEU A 162 -7.44 13.50 -6.56
CA LEU A 162 -8.42 14.14 -7.46
C LEU A 162 -8.61 15.64 -7.20
N GLY A 163 -7.87 16.22 -6.25
CA GLY A 163 -7.95 17.66 -5.95
C GLY A 163 -9.29 18.14 -5.40
N LYS A 164 -10.17 17.23 -4.97
CA LYS A 164 -11.51 17.56 -4.50
C LYS A 164 -11.43 18.15 -3.09
N ARG A 165 -12.23 19.19 -2.86
CA ARG A 165 -12.38 19.82 -1.55
C ARG A 165 -13.73 19.41 -0.98
N PHE A 166 -13.76 19.07 0.30
CA PHE A 166 -15.01 18.87 1.03
C PHE A 166 -14.98 19.75 2.29
N ARG A 167 -16.17 20.07 2.81
CA ARG A 167 -16.29 20.74 4.12
C ARG A 167 -15.84 19.76 5.20
N GLY A 168 -14.56 19.83 5.58
CA GLY A 168 -13.90 18.92 6.51
C GLY A 168 -12.43 18.71 6.13
N ASN A 169 -11.62 18.24 7.07
CA ASN A 169 -10.25 17.80 6.80
C ASN A 169 -10.26 16.30 6.45
N VAL A 170 -9.13 15.75 5.98
CA VAL A 170 -8.93 14.30 5.98
C VAL A 170 -8.84 13.83 7.44
N ASP A 171 -9.98 13.45 8.02
CA ASP A 171 -10.19 13.25 9.46
C ASP A 171 -10.60 11.82 9.83
N GLY A 172 -11.03 11.04 8.83
CA GLY A 172 -11.51 9.68 8.99
C GLY A 172 -12.97 9.55 9.39
N ASP A 173 -13.77 10.63 9.32
CA ASP A 173 -15.21 10.59 9.56
C ASP A 173 -16.02 10.38 8.26
N TYR A 174 -16.91 9.39 8.27
CA TYR A 174 -17.71 9.01 7.11
C TYR A 174 -19.08 9.71 7.13
N GLY A 175 -19.05 11.04 7.05
CA GLY A 175 -20.24 11.90 7.05
C GLY A 175 -20.90 12.07 5.68
N SER A 176 -21.88 12.97 5.61
CA SER A 176 -22.50 13.39 4.33
C SER A 176 -21.50 14.04 3.37
N ALA A 177 -20.56 14.85 3.90
CA ALA A 177 -19.52 15.49 3.10
C ALA A 177 -18.61 14.46 2.40
N THR A 178 -18.13 13.45 3.15
CA THR A 178 -17.33 12.35 2.60
C THR A 178 -18.10 11.55 1.56
N ARG A 179 -19.40 11.28 1.78
CA ARG A 179 -20.24 10.56 0.82
C ARG A 179 -20.40 11.31 -0.50
N ALA A 180 -20.71 12.60 -0.45
CA ALA A 180 -20.91 13.42 -1.65
C ALA A 180 -19.64 13.47 -2.52
N VAL A 181 -18.48 13.74 -1.90
CA VAL A 181 -17.23 13.82 -2.65
C VAL A 181 -16.75 12.46 -3.18
N LEU A 182 -17.04 11.38 -2.46
CA LEU A 182 -16.75 10.02 -2.94
C LEU A 182 -17.63 9.64 -4.13
N GLU A 183 -18.89 10.07 -4.16
CA GLU A 183 -19.77 9.88 -5.31
C GLU A 183 -19.22 10.60 -6.55
N GLU A 184 -18.80 11.86 -6.41
CA GLU A 184 -18.12 12.61 -7.48
C GLU A 184 -16.83 11.92 -7.94
N ALA A 185 -16.03 11.39 -7.00
CA ALA A 185 -14.81 10.66 -7.31
C ALA A 185 -15.09 9.36 -8.07
N CYS A 186 -16.14 8.62 -7.71
CA CYS A 186 -16.54 7.41 -8.44
C CYS A 186 -16.94 7.76 -9.88
N ASN A 187 -17.69 8.85 -10.08
CA ASN A 187 -18.08 9.32 -11.40
C ASN A 187 -16.86 9.71 -12.26
N GLU A 188 -15.92 10.47 -11.70
CA GLU A 188 -14.68 10.87 -12.39
C GLU A 188 -13.77 9.67 -12.74
N LEU A 189 -13.70 8.69 -11.83
CA LEU A 189 -12.98 7.44 -12.05
C LEU A 189 -13.73 6.43 -12.93
N HIS A 190 -14.96 6.75 -13.35
CA HIS A 190 -15.83 5.91 -14.16
C HIS A 190 -16.09 4.53 -13.52
N VAL A 191 -16.38 4.51 -12.22
CA VAL A 191 -16.71 3.30 -11.44
C VAL A 191 -18.05 3.44 -10.71
N PRO A 192 -18.69 2.31 -10.30
CA PRO A 192 -19.95 2.36 -9.57
C PRO A 192 -19.83 3.09 -8.22
N THR A 193 -20.88 3.83 -7.84
CA THR A 193 -20.93 4.59 -6.57
C THR A 193 -21.28 3.73 -5.35
N LEU A 194 -21.99 2.62 -5.55
CA LEU A 194 -22.31 1.66 -4.48
C LEU A 194 -21.10 0.77 -4.18
N LEU A 195 -20.14 1.25 -3.38
CA LEU A 195 -18.91 0.54 -3.07
C LEU A 195 -19.05 -0.62 -2.07
N THR A 196 -20.22 -0.81 -1.45
CA THR A 196 -20.44 -1.85 -0.44
C THR A 196 -20.37 -3.27 -0.98
N THR A 197 -20.48 -3.47 -2.29
CA THR A 197 -20.21 -4.77 -2.92
C THR A 197 -18.70 -4.94 -3.14
N GLN A 198 -18.18 -6.15 -2.89
CA GLN A 198 -16.75 -6.42 -3.09
C GLN A 198 -16.32 -6.18 -4.55
N ALA A 199 -17.20 -6.46 -5.52
CA ALA A 199 -16.92 -6.21 -6.93
C ALA A 199 -16.74 -4.71 -7.23
N ASN A 200 -17.62 -3.85 -6.71
CA ASN A 200 -17.53 -2.40 -6.93
C ASN A 200 -16.35 -1.81 -6.16
N TRP A 201 -16.08 -2.29 -4.95
CA TRP A 201 -14.89 -1.91 -4.19
C TRP A 201 -13.61 -2.21 -4.95
N ASN A 202 -13.48 -3.42 -5.51
CA ASN A 202 -12.32 -3.79 -6.31
C ASN A 202 -12.18 -2.93 -7.58
N GLN A 203 -13.29 -2.59 -8.24
CA GLN A 203 -13.27 -1.68 -9.39
C GLN A 203 -12.76 -0.28 -9.01
N PHE A 204 -13.19 0.25 -7.86
CA PHE A 204 -12.69 1.53 -7.34
C PHE A 204 -11.20 1.46 -7.03
N LEU A 205 -10.73 0.44 -6.32
CA LEU A 205 -9.30 0.24 -6.02
C LEU A 205 -8.45 0.10 -7.28
N ASP A 206 -8.95 -0.63 -8.29
CA ASP A 206 -8.29 -0.74 -9.59
C ASP A 206 -8.22 0.58 -10.33
N ALA A 207 -9.27 1.41 -10.26
CA ALA A 207 -9.29 2.73 -10.86
C ALA A 207 -8.27 3.67 -10.18
N VAL A 208 -8.20 3.68 -8.85
CA VAL A 208 -7.20 4.44 -8.08
C VAL A 208 -5.78 4.04 -8.47
N ALA A 209 -5.47 2.73 -8.43
CA ALA A 209 -4.14 2.24 -8.81
C ALA A 209 -3.81 2.60 -10.28
N ARG A 210 -4.76 2.45 -11.22
CA ARG A 210 -4.55 2.80 -12.63
C ARG A 210 -4.34 4.29 -12.86
N PHE A 211 -5.07 5.16 -12.17
CA PHE A 211 -4.96 6.61 -12.31
C PHE A 211 -3.50 7.04 -12.10
N VAL A 212 -2.94 6.65 -10.96
CA VAL A 212 -1.58 7.02 -10.57
C VAL A 212 -0.51 6.30 -11.40
N PHE A 213 -0.67 4.99 -11.62
CA PHE A 213 0.32 4.18 -12.33
C PHE A 213 0.33 4.38 -13.86
N ARG A 214 -0.67 5.07 -14.42
CA ARG A 214 -0.66 5.50 -15.85
C ARG A 214 -0.03 6.88 -16.02
N ASP A 215 -0.28 7.82 -15.13
CA ASP A 215 0.31 9.17 -15.24
C ASP A 215 1.84 9.14 -15.07
N GLU A 216 2.35 8.24 -14.24
CA GLU A 216 3.79 7.94 -14.10
C GLU A 216 4.44 7.38 -15.37
N ARG A 217 3.67 6.86 -16.34
CA ARG A 217 4.19 6.48 -17.66
C ARG A 217 4.30 7.67 -18.60
N ARG A 218 3.54 8.74 -18.37
CA ARG A 218 3.56 9.97 -19.20
C ARG A 218 4.66 10.94 -18.79
N THR A 219 5.09 10.90 -17.53
CA THR A 219 6.13 11.80 -16.98
C THR A 219 7.56 11.32 -17.21
N ARG A 220 7.78 10.14 -17.81
CA ARG A 220 9.11 9.73 -18.29
C ARG A 220 9.32 10.26 -19.71
N PRO A 221 10.24 11.22 -19.95
CA PRO A 221 10.71 11.47 -21.30
C PRO A 221 11.40 10.19 -21.81
N ASN A 222 10.91 9.64 -22.92
CA ASN A 222 11.78 8.91 -23.82
C ASN A 222 12.81 9.95 -24.32
N ASP A 223 14.02 9.94 -23.77
CA ASP A 223 15.27 10.34 -24.45
C ASP A 223 16.42 10.35 -23.44
N TYR A 224 17.04 9.19 -23.26
CA TYR A 224 18.49 9.12 -23.18
C TYR A 224 18.94 8.19 -24.31
N ASP A 225 18.92 8.75 -25.52
CA ASP A 225 19.63 8.18 -26.66
C ASP A 225 21.14 8.24 -26.33
N CYS A 226 21.63 7.15 -25.73
CA CYS A 226 23.04 6.83 -25.67
C CYS A 226 23.52 6.40 -27.06
N THR A 227 23.56 7.33 -28.02
CA THR A 227 24.44 7.21 -29.19
C THR A 227 24.99 8.57 -29.60
N ARG A 228 26.24 8.82 -29.20
CA ARG A 228 27.27 9.45 -30.06
C ARG A 228 28.63 9.31 -29.40
N HIS A 229 29.32 8.25 -29.82
CA HIS A 229 30.77 8.30 -29.94
C HIS A 229 31.11 9.24 -31.10
N HIS A 230 31.92 10.27 -30.84
CA HIS A 230 33.21 10.53 -31.49
C HIS A 230 33.88 11.74 -30.84
#